data_AF-A0A958PPW7-F1
#
_entry.id   AF-A0A958PPW7-F1
#
_cell.length_a   1.000
_cell.length_b   1.000
_cell.length_c   1.000
_cell.angle_alpha   90.00
_cell.angle_beta   90.00
_cell.angle_gamma   90.00
#
_symmetry.space_group_name_H-M   'P 1'
#
loop_
_entity.id
_entity.type
_entity.pdbx_description
1 polymer ?
#
loop_
_entity_poly.entity_id
_entity_poly.type
_entity_poly.pdbx_seq_one_letter_code
_entity_poly.pdbx_strand_id
1 'polypeptide(L)' 'MEESDFEGTLVLEKLSELGQLESFLDAVDSDDFEQAKSLMRQADVDLTTIKIVIRKMQQADE' A
#
# COMPACT_ATOMS: atom_id res chain seq x y z
N MET A 1 15.82 11.86 -4.54
CA MET A 1 14.49 11.88 -3.89
C MET A 1 14.67 11.01 -2.67
N GLU A 2 14.74 11.65 -1.49
CA GLU A 2 14.99 10.97 -0.22
C GLU A 2 13.92 9.89 0.01
N GLU A 3 14.35 8.65 0.20
CA GLU A 3 13.49 7.50 0.56
C GLU A 3 12.92 7.62 1.99
N SER A 4 13.04 8.80 2.62
CA SER A 4 12.85 9.01 4.06
C SER A 4 11.48 9.56 4.46
N ASP A 5 10.65 9.97 3.50
CA ASP A 5 9.26 10.40 3.73
C ASP A 5 8.27 9.41 3.11
N PHE A 6 8.57 8.12 3.21
CA PHE A 6 7.54 7.11 3.02
C PHE A 6 6.59 7.17 4.21
N GLU A 7 5.58 8.03 4.13
CA GLU A 7 4.43 8.04 5.02
C GLU A 7 3.60 6.77 4.78
N GLY A 8 4.09 5.63 5.27
CA GLY A 8 3.29 4.40 5.31
C GLY A 8 1.96 4.62 6.04
N THR A 9 1.94 5.57 6.99
CA THR A 9 0.73 6.10 7.63
C THR A 9 -0.22 6.78 6.65
N LEU A 10 0.27 7.66 5.75
CA LEU A 10 -0.58 8.36 4.78
C LEU A 10 -1.32 7.41 3.83
N VAL A 11 -0.67 6.31 3.43
CA VAL A 11 -1.31 5.30 2.58
C VAL A 11 -2.48 4.65 3.30
N LEU A 12 -2.28 4.25 4.56
CA LEU A 12 -3.32 3.64 5.39
C LEU A 12 -4.43 4.63 5.72
N GLU A 13 -4.09 5.90 5.95
CA GLU A 13 -5.07 6.97 6.19
C GLU A 13 -5.97 7.18 4.97
N LYS A 14 -5.39 7.35 3.78
CA LYS A 14 -6.17 7.51 2.53
C LYS A 14 -7.05 6.29 2.23
N LEU A 15 -6.55 5.07 2.47
CA LEU A 15 -7.34 3.85 2.32
C LEU A 15 -8.47 3.76 3.35
N SER A 16 -8.23 4.20 4.58
CA SER A 16 -9.23 4.27 5.65
C SER A 16 -10.36 5.24 5.30
N GLU A 17 -10.04 6.41 4.76
CA GLU A 17 -11.03 7.40 4.32
C GLU A 17 -11.97 6.87 3.23
N LEU A 18 -11.51 5.91 2.42
CA LEU A 18 -12.30 5.27 1.37
C LEU A 18 -12.98 3.97 1.81
N GLY A 19 -12.80 3.55 3.07
CA GLY A 19 -13.30 2.24 3.56
C GLY A 19 -12.59 1.04 2.90
N GLN A 20 -11.38 1.24 2.40
CA GLN A 20 -10.58 0.25 1.67
C GLN A 20 -9.44 -0.33 2.51
N LEU A 21 -9.29 0.14 3.75
CA LEU A 21 -8.22 -0.30 4.65
C LEU A 21 -8.29 -1.79 4.94
N GLU A 22 -9.47 -2.33 5.28
CA GLU A 22 -9.64 -3.77 5.54
C GLU A 22 -9.27 -4.61 4.31
N SER A 23 -9.78 -4.25 3.13
CA SER A 23 -9.44 -4.96 1.88
C SER A 23 -7.95 -4.87 1.53
N PHE A 24 -7.28 -3.78 1.90
CA PHE A 24 -5.84 -3.65 1.70
C PHE A 24 -5.06 -4.57 2.64
N LEU A 25 -5.45 -4.64 3.91
CA LEU A 25 -4.83 -5.53 4.89
C LEU A 25 -5.05 -7.00 4.51
N ASP A 26 -6.25 -7.39 4.08
CA ASP A 26 -6.54 -8.73 3.58
C ASP A 26 -5.66 -9.09 2.36
N ALA A 27 -5.43 -8.12 1.46
CA ALA A 27 -4.56 -8.29 0.32
C ALA A 27 -3.08 -8.43 0.73
N VAL A 28 -2.65 -7.76 1.80
CA VAL A 28 -1.30 -7.92 2.36
C VAL A 28 -1.13 -9.30 2.99
N ASP A 29 -2.08 -9.73 3.81
CA ASP A 29 -2.03 -11.04 4.49
C ASP A 29 -2.15 -12.22 3.52
N SER A 30 -2.70 -12.00 2.32
CA SER A 30 -2.88 -13.02 1.28
C SER A 30 -1.86 -12.93 0.13
N ASP A 31 -0.83 -12.08 0.25
CA ASP A 31 0.14 -11.79 -0.82
C ASP A 31 -0.48 -11.37 -2.16
N ASP A 32 -1.67 -10.77 -2.12
CA ASP A 32 -2.35 -10.25 -3.31
C ASP A 32 -1.86 -8.85 -3.66
N PHE A 33 -0.66 -8.80 -4.24
CA PHE A 33 0.00 -7.57 -4.67
C PHE A 33 -0.81 -6.80 -5.72
N GLU A 34 -1.57 -7.49 -6.56
CA GLU A 34 -2.39 -6.85 -7.60
C GLU A 34 -3.60 -6.16 -6.97
N GLN A 35 -4.25 -6.79 -5.99
CA GLN A 35 -5.34 -6.19 -5.23
C GLN A 35 -4.86 -5.00 -4.40
N ALA A 36 -3.74 -5.14 -3.68
CA ALA A 36 -3.14 -4.04 -2.90
C ALA A 36 -2.81 -2.83 -3.79
N LYS A 37 -2.25 -3.07 -4.99
CA LYS A 37 -1.95 -2.04 -5.99
C LYS A 37 -3.20 -1.34 -6.52
N SER A 38 -4.26 -2.09 -6.78
CA SER A 38 -5.54 -1.51 -7.24
C SER A 38 -6.14 -0.58 -6.19
N LEU A 39 -6.15 -1.01 -4.92
CA LEU A 39 -6.68 -0.23 -3.80
C LEU A 39 -5.89 1.06 -3.60
N MET A 40 -4.56 0.99 -3.61
CA MET A 40 -3.71 2.18 -3.51
C MET A 40 -3.92 3.17 -4.67
N ARG A 41 -4.13 2.67 -5.90
CA ARG A 41 -4.48 3.55 -7.04
C ARG A 41 -5.83 4.25 -6.86
N GLN A 42 -6.82 3.54 -6.32
CA GLN A 42 -8.14 4.11 -6.04
C GLN A 42 -8.06 5.17 -4.93
N ALA A 43 -7.12 4.99 -4.00
CA ALA A 43 -6.77 5.96 -2.97
C ALA A 43 -5.89 7.13 -3.45
N ASP A 44 -5.67 7.30 -4.75
CA ASP A 44 -4.84 8.38 -5.31
C ASP A 44 -3.42 8.40 -4.69
N VAL A 45 -2.85 7.21 -4.49
CA VAL A 45 -1.47 7.02 -4.03
C VAL A 45 -0.55 7.01 -5.25
N ASP A 46 0.55 7.75 -5.17
CA ASP A 46 1.53 7.84 -6.26
C ASP A 46 2.17 6.49 -6.59
N LEU A 47 2.52 6.30 -7.87
CA LEU A 47 3.13 5.06 -8.37
C LEU A 47 4.48 4.74 -7.69
N THR A 48 5.22 5.75 -7.26
CA THR A 48 6.48 5.59 -6.52
C THR A 48 6.20 4.99 -5.15
N THR A 49 5.21 5.52 -4.43
CA THR A 49 4.77 5.01 -3.12
C THR A 49 4.25 3.59 -3.23
N ILE A 50 3.42 3.31 -4.24
CA ILE A 50 2.93 1.94 -4.51
C ILE A 50 4.10 0.97 -4.70
N LYS A 51 5.12 1.33 -5.49
CA LYS A 51 6.29 0.47 -5.69
C LYS A 51 7.04 0.20 -4.38
N ILE A 52 7.15 1.19 -3.49
CA ILE A 52 7.79 1.03 -2.19
C ILE A 52 6.96 0.09 -1.30
N VAL A 53 5.63 0.26 -1.24
CA VAL A 53 4.73 -0.62 -0.48
C VAL A 53 4.87 -2.06 -0.96
N ILE A 54 4.72 -2.31 -2.27
CA ILE A 54 4.80 -3.66 -2.84
C ILE A 54 6.17 -4.29 -2.57
N ARG A 55 7.26 -3.53 -2.71
CA ARG A 55 8.61 -4.02 -2.37
C ARG A 55 8.73 -4.41 -0.90
N LYS A 56 8.16 -3.61 0.02
CA LYS A 56 8.16 -3.91 1.46
C LYS A 56 7.32 -5.14 1.79
N MET A 57 6.17 -5.31 1.14
CA MET A 57 5.34 -6.51 1.30
C MET A 57 6.13 -7.77 0.87
N GLN A 58 6.80 -7.72 -0.27
CA GLN A 58 7.64 -8.82 -0.76
C GLN A 58 8.83 -9.15 0.16
N GLN A 59 9.33 -8.17 0.92
CA GLN A 59 10.45 -8.35 1.86
C GLN A 59 10.00 -8.81 3.24
N ALA A 60 8.72 -8.68 3.60
CA ALA A 60 8.20 -9.10 4.91
C ALA A 60 8.13 -10.62 5.05
N ASP A 61 8.23 -11.34 3.92
CA ASP A 61 8.16 -12.80 3.81
C ASP A 61 9.57 -13.48 3.81
N GLU A 62 10.66 -12.70 3.91
CA GLU A 62 12.07 -13.18 4.00
C GLU A 62 12.67 -13.11 5.40
#